data_AF-A0A0F8VTX3-F1
#
_entry.id   AF-A0A0F8VTX3-F1
#
_cell.length_a   1.000
_cell.length_b   1.000
_cell.length_c   1.000
_cell.angle_alpha   90.00
_cell.angle_beta   90.00
_cell.angle_gamma   90.00
#
_symmetry.space_group_name_H-M   'P 1'
#
loop_
_entity.id
_entity.type
_entity.pdbx_description
1 polymer ?
#
loop_
_entity_poly.entity_id
_entity_poly.type
_entity_poly.pdbx_seq_one_letter_code
_entity_poly.pdbx_strand_id
1 'polypeptide(L)'
;MKVFLGGTCNESTWRAHLIPELEEAGIEYFNPVREDYGREHQEEEIRQREEACDVLLYVLTPEIAGYLSIAEAVEDSIKRPAKTVFSVCQEVNMHADGGGVTTLEFSESQWRSLQAVGAMVTRNGAQFVAFGDIVSACRKVEPTMSGNCRPVRVE
;
A
#
# COMPACT_ATOMS: atom_id res chain seq x y z
N MET A 1 12.53 6.86 6.81
CA MET A 1 11.13 6.76 6.36
C MET A 1 10.87 5.31 6.06
N LYS A 2 9.78 4.74 6.58
CA LYS A 2 9.42 3.33 6.44
C LYS A 2 8.01 3.13 5.86
N VAL A 3 7.88 2.29 4.85
CA VAL A 3 6.62 2.01 4.13
C VAL A 3 6.06 0.63 4.52
N PHE A 4 4.81 0.58 4.97
CA PHE A 4 4.06 -0.66 5.15
C PHE A 4 3.55 -1.16 3.79
N LEU A 5 3.85 -2.41 3.42
CA LEU A 5 3.51 -3.00 2.11
C LEU A 5 2.23 -3.85 2.18
N GLY A 6 1.08 -3.21 2.38
CA GLY A 6 -0.24 -3.86 2.34
C GLY A 6 -0.77 -4.07 0.92
N GLY A 7 -1.90 -4.78 0.79
CA GLY A 7 -2.56 -4.99 -0.49
C GLY A 7 -2.76 -6.46 -0.86
N THR A 8 -2.76 -6.77 -2.16
CA THR A 8 -2.86 -8.13 -2.66
C THR A 8 -1.69 -8.96 -2.12
N CYS A 9 -2.04 -10.00 -1.36
CA CYS A 9 -1.16 -11.10 -0.98
C CYS A 9 -1.30 -12.24 -2.02
N ASN A 10 -0.88 -13.47 -1.69
CA ASN A 10 -0.65 -14.59 -2.61
C ASN A 10 0.77 -14.53 -3.23
N GLU A 11 1.08 -15.42 -4.17
CA GLU A 11 2.30 -15.45 -5.01
C GLU A 11 2.45 -14.19 -5.91
N SER A 12 1.83 -13.08 -5.53
CA SER A 12 1.81 -11.84 -6.27
C SER A 12 3.17 -11.18 -6.33
N THR A 13 3.53 -10.77 -7.55
CA THR A 13 4.87 -10.30 -7.90
C THR A 13 5.08 -8.82 -7.69
N TRP A 14 4.04 -8.03 -7.38
CA TRP A 14 4.16 -6.57 -7.30
C TRP A 14 5.22 -6.11 -6.29
N ARG A 15 5.41 -6.84 -5.18
CA ARG A 15 6.46 -6.53 -4.19
C ARG A 15 7.86 -6.77 -4.74
N ALA A 16 8.04 -7.81 -5.57
CA ALA A 16 9.32 -8.09 -6.22
C ALA A 16 9.72 -6.99 -7.22
N HIS A 17 8.73 -6.28 -7.79
CA HIS A 17 8.96 -5.10 -8.63
C HIS A 17 9.22 -3.83 -7.82
N LEU A 18 8.43 -3.58 -6.76
CA LEU A 18 8.50 -2.33 -6.01
C LEU A 18 9.69 -2.27 -5.02
N ILE A 19 10.03 -3.37 -4.35
CA ILE A 19 11.07 -3.39 -3.31
C ILE A 19 12.42 -2.87 -3.84
N PRO A 20 12.92 -3.31 -5.02
CA PRO A 20 14.16 -2.76 -5.58
C PRO A 20 14.12 -1.24 -5.79
N GLU A 21 12.98 -0.69 -6.24
CA GLU A 21 12.82 0.75 -6.42
C GLU A 21 12.83 1.50 -5.07
N LEU A 22 12.26 0.91 -4.02
CA LEU A 22 12.32 1.47 -2.67
C LEU A 22 13.74 1.44 -2.11
N GLU A 23 14.47 0.34 -2.28
CA GLU A 23 15.86 0.19 -1.86
C GLU A 23 16.78 1.18 -2.58
N GLU A 24 16.66 1.31 -3.91
CA GLU A 24 17.39 2.30 -4.71
C GLU A 24 17.06 3.73 -4.26
N ALA A 25 15.80 3.98 -3.89
CA ALA A 25 15.34 5.25 -3.37
C ALA A 25 15.78 5.54 -1.92
N GLY A 26 16.42 4.60 -1.24
CA GLY A 26 16.82 4.70 0.18
C GLY A 26 15.64 4.67 1.15
N ILE A 27 14.55 3.99 0.80
CA ILE A 27 13.31 3.91 1.57
C ILE A 27 13.21 2.54 2.25
N GLU A 28 13.09 2.54 3.58
CA GLU A 28 12.86 1.30 4.33
C GLU A 28 11.43 0.80 4.13
N TYR A 29 11.20 -0.50 4.32
CA TYR A 29 9.88 -1.10 4.18
C TYR A 29 9.60 -2.19 5.21
N PHE A 30 8.31 -2.47 5.42
CA PHE A 30 7.82 -3.64 6.13
C PHE A 30 6.95 -4.47 5.19
N ASN A 31 7.36 -5.71 4.91
CA ASN A 31 6.58 -6.67 4.15
C ASN A 31 5.80 -7.59 5.11
N PRO A 32 4.45 -7.53 5.14
CA PRO A 32 3.64 -8.37 6.02
C PRO A 32 3.55 -9.83 5.56
N VAL A 33 3.93 -10.15 4.31
CA VAL A 33 3.83 -11.51 3.77
C VAL A 33 4.96 -12.40 4.32
N ARG A 34 4.59 -13.49 4.99
CA ARG A 34 5.49 -14.54 5.50
C ARG A 34 4.85 -15.93 5.32
N GLU A 35 5.69 -16.96 5.26
CA GLU A 35 5.24 -18.36 5.17
C GLU A 35 4.60 -18.87 6.48
N ASP A 36 5.16 -18.50 7.63
CA ASP A 36 4.64 -18.87 8.95
C ASP A 36 3.74 -17.77 9.50
N TYR A 37 2.43 -18.03 9.58
CA TYR A 37 1.45 -17.08 10.15
C TYR A 37 1.02 -17.52 11.56
N GLY A 38 1.36 -16.69 12.55
CA GLY A 38 1.09 -16.92 13.97
C GLY A 38 0.68 -15.64 14.67
N ARG A 39 0.25 -15.73 15.94
CA ARG A 39 -0.28 -14.59 16.71
C ARG A 39 0.70 -13.41 16.77
N GLU A 40 1.97 -13.67 17.04
CA GLU A 40 3.01 -12.63 17.11
C GLU A 40 3.20 -11.89 15.78
N HIS A 41 3.00 -12.58 14.65
CA HIS A 41 3.08 -11.96 13.32
C HIS A 41 1.92 -10.99 13.08
N GLN A 42 0.71 -11.37 13.51
CA GLN A 42 -0.46 -10.49 13.42
C GLN A 42 -0.29 -9.24 14.29
N GLU A 43 0.24 -9.41 15.51
CA GLU A 43 0.51 -8.29 16.41
C GLU A 43 1.57 -7.33 15.84
N GLU A 44 2.64 -7.87 15.24
CA GLU A 44 3.66 -7.06 14.59
C GLU A 44 3.13 -6.35 13.34
N GLU A 45 2.30 -7.00 12.53
CA GLU A 45 1.66 -6.36 11.37
C GLU A 45 0.81 -5.16 11.79
N ILE A 46 -0.03 -5.33 12.82
CA ILE A 46 -0.83 -4.25 13.40
C ILE A 46 0.08 -3.12 13.90
N ARG A 47 1.12 -3.44 14.68
CA ARG A 47 2.07 -2.43 15.18
C ARG A 47 2.74 -1.66 14.04
N GLN A 48 3.15 -2.35 12.98
CA GLN A 48 3.80 -1.73 11.83
C GLN A 48 2.85 -0.80 11.07
N ARG A 49 1.61 -1.24 10.83
CA ARG A 49 0.57 -0.44 10.16
C ARG A 49 0.15 0.77 11.00
N GLU A 50 -0.12 0.56 12.28
CA GLU A 50 -0.76 1.58 13.10
C GLU A 50 0.22 2.60 13.66
N GLU A 51 1.42 2.16 14.03
CA GLU A 51 2.35 2.96 14.85
C GLU A 51 3.71 3.19 14.18
N ALA A 52 4.32 2.16 13.59
CA ALA A 52 5.74 2.23 13.23
C ALA A 52 6.05 2.72 11.81
N CYS A 53 5.17 2.49 10.83
CA CYS A 53 5.40 2.93 9.45
C CYS A 53 4.92 4.37 9.21
N ASP A 54 5.75 5.12 8.49
CA ASP A 54 5.52 6.50 8.07
C ASP A 54 4.54 6.59 6.90
N VAL A 55 4.44 5.53 6.08
CA VAL A 55 3.53 5.43 4.93
C VAL A 55 2.80 4.09 4.97
N LEU A 56 1.50 4.11 4.72
CA LEU A 56 0.64 2.94 4.57
C LEU A 56 0.31 2.75 3.08
N LEU A 57 1.03 1.85 2.42
CA LEU A 57 0.82 1.54 1.02
C LEU A 57 -0.09 0.32 0.87
N TYR A 58 -1.07 0.43 -0.02
CA TYR A 58 -1.95 -0.64 -0.43
C TYR A 58 -1.93 -0.79 -1.95
N VAL A 59 -1.39 -1.91 -2.44
CA VAL A 59 -1.37 -2.24 -3.88
C VAL A 59 -2.32 -3.39 -4.17
N LEU A 60 -3.32 -3.17 -5.01
CA LEU A 60 -4.21 -4.23 -5.47
C LEU A 60 -3.84 -4.68 -6.89
N THR A 61 -3.81 -5.99 -7.08
CA THR A 61 -3.62 -6.64 -8.39
C THR A 61 -4.76 -7.63 -8.65
N PRO A 62 -4.98 -8.05 -9.91
CA PRO A 62 -5.97 -9.08 -10.28
C PRO A 62 -5.83 -10.42 -9.54
N GLU A 63 -4.71 -10.64 -8.86
CA GLU A 63 -4.42 -11.83 -8.05
C GLU A 63 -5.09 -11.81 -6.67
N ILE A 64 -5.88 -10.77 -6.38
CA ILE A 64 -6.57 -10.59 -5.11
C ILE A 64 -7.50 -11.76 -4.81
N ALA A 65 -7.19 -12.53 -3.76
CA ALA A 65 -8.06 -13.56 -3.22
C ALA A 65 -8.86 -13.08 -2.00
N GLY A 66 -8.31 -12.13 -1.24
CA GLY A 66 -8.91 -11.57 -0.02
C GLY A 66 -9.18 -10.08 -0.14
N TYR A 67 -10.29 -9.62 0.44
CA TYR A 67 -10.78 -8.24 0.28
C TYR A 67 -10.46 -7.31 1.46
N LEU A 68 -9.80 -7.82 2.51
CA LEU A 68 -9.52 -7.05 3.73
C LEU A 68 -8.69 -5.79 3.43
N SER A 69 -7.69 -5.89 2.56
CA SER A 69 -6.82 -4.78 2.17
C SER A 69 -7.57 -3.62 1.50
N ILE A 70 -8.71 -3.88 0.85
CA ILE A 70 -9.61 -2.83 0.34
C ILE A 70 -10.21 -2.07 1.53
N ALA A 71 -10.74 -2.79 2.53
CA ALA A 71 -11.35 -2.19 3.70
C ALA A 71 -10.32 -1.40 4.53
N GLU A 72 -9.11 -1.92 4.69
CA GLU A 72 -8.01 -1.24 5.39
C GLU A 72 -7.57 0.02 4.63
N ALA A 73 -7.41 -0.04 3.31
CA ALA A 73 -7.08 1.14 2.50
C ALA A 73 -8.13 2.25 2.67
N VAL A 74 -9.42 1.90 2.69
CA VAL A 74 -10.49 2.87 2.94
C VAL A 74 -10.45 3.37 4.39
N GLU A 75 -10.31 2.50 5.38
CA GLU A 75 -10.24 2.88 6.79
C GLU A 75 -9.08 3.83 7.06
N ASP A 76 -7.88 3.50 6.57
CA ASP A 76 -6.67 4.29 6.79
C ASP A 76 -6.65 5.57 5.96
N SER A 77 -7.38 5.61 4.83
CA SER A 77 -7.62 6.89 4.15
C SER A 77 -8.47 7.85 5.00
N ILE A 78 -9.32 7.34 5.90
CA ILE A 78 -10.14 8.17 6.81
C ILE A 78 -9.37 8.51 8.07
N LYS A 79 -8.74 7.52 8.71
CA LYS A 79 -8.07 7.69 10.01
C LYS A 79 -6.71 8.37 9.89
N ARG A 80 -6.00 8.12 8.78
CA ARG A 80 -4.58 8.47 8.59
C ARG A 80 -4.31 9.01 7.17
N PRO A 81 -5.15 9.91 6.60
CA PRO A 81 -5.08 10.30 5.19
C PRO A 81 -3.70 10.77 4.74
N ALA A 82 -3.03 11.56 5.59
CA ALA A 82 -1.72 12.15 5.28
C ALA A 82 -0.62 11.10 4.99
N LYS A 83 -0.75 9.88 5.51
CA LYS A 83 0.22 8.81 5.30
C LYS A 83 -0.29 7.62 4.47
N THR A 84 -1.50 7.68 3.93
CA THR A 84 -2.08 6.56 3.17
C THR A 84 -1.88 6.74 1.67
N VAL A 85 -1.36 5.71 1.01
CA VAL A 85 -1.16 5.62 -0.44
C VAL A 85 -1.86 4.36 -0.95
N PHE A 86 -2.68 4.52 -1.98
CA PHE A 86 -3.41 3.43 -2.64
C PHE A 86 -3.01 3.35 -4.11
N SER A 87 -2.86 2.13 -4.62
CA SER A 87 -2.62 1.86 -6.03
C SER A 87 -3.35 0.59 -6.48
N VAL A 88 -3.79 0.57 -7.72
CA VAL A 88 -4.45 -0.59 -8.34
C VAL A 88 -3.81 -0.84 -9.70
N CYS A 89 -3.28 -2.05 -9.88
CA CYS A 89 -2.81 -2.53 -11.17
C CYS A 89 -4.00 -3.12 -11.92
N GLN A 90 -4.27 -2.64 -13.14
CA GLN A 90 -5.37 -3.18 -13.95
C GLN A 90 -5.08 -4.62 -14.41
N GLU A 91 -3.82 -4.88 -14.75
CA GLU A 91 -3.32 -6.15 -15.25
C GLU A 91 -1.96 -6.47 -14.64
N VAL A 92 -1.61 -7.76 -14.60
CA VAL A 92 -0.30 -8.27 -14.23
C VAL A 92 0.12 -9.40 -15.17
N ASN A 93 1.43 -9.51 -15.38
CA ASN A 93 2.01 -10.61 -16.13
C ASN A 93 2.31 -11.79 -15.20
N MET A 94 1.89 -12.97 -15.64
CA MET A 94 2.03 -14.26 -14.98
C MET A 94 2.98 -15.13 -15.78
N HIS A 95 3.89 -15.82 -15.11
CA HIS A 95 4.71 -16.84 -15.75
C HIS A 95 3.95 -18.17 -15.71
N ALA A 96 3.68 -18.73 -16.89
CA ALA A 96 3.10 -20.05 -17.02
C ALA A 96 4.16 -21.14 -16.89
N ASP A 97 3.79 -22.27 -16.32
CA ASP A 97 4.60 -23.50 -16.28
C ASP A 97 4.94 -23.93 -17.71
N GLY A 98 6.14 -23.57 -18.19
CA GLY A 98 6.55 -23.74 -19.58
C GLY A 98 7.21 -22.52 -20.23
N GLY A 99 7.36 -21.41 -19.49
CA GLY A 99 8.08 -20.21 -19.95
C GLY A 99 7.24 -19.24 -20.80
N GLY A 100 5.93 -19.47 -20.90
CA GLY A 100 4.99 -18.50 -21.46
C GLY A 100 4.68 -17.38 -20.48
N VAL A 101 4.31 -16.21 -20.99
CA VAL A 101 3.74 -15.12 -20.20
C VAL A 101 2.26 -15.02 -20.53
N THR A 102 1.40 -15.08 -19.51
CA THR A 102 -0.03 -14.79 -19.62
C THR A 102 -0.33 -13.50 -18.88
N THR A 103 -1.39 -12.81 -19.28
CA THR A 103 -1.85 -11.59 -18.60
C THR A 103 -3.11 -11.92 -17.83
N LEU A 104 -3.10 -11.58 -16.54
CA LEU A 104 -4.28 -11.59 -15.69
C LEU A 104 -4.76 -10.16 -15.52
N GLU A 105 -6.04 -9.91 -15.78
CA GLU A 105 -6.63 -8.58 -15.72
C GLU A 105 -7.94 -8.58 -14.92
N PHE A 106 -8.25 -7.45 -14.30
CA PHE A 106 -9.60 -7.24 -13.76
C PHE A 106 -10.60 -7.11 -14.91
N SER A 107 -11.78 -7.72 -14.76
CA SER A 107 -12.91 -7.40 -15.63
C SER A 107 -13.26 -5.91 -15.57
N GLU A 108 -13.91 -5.38 -16.60
CA GLU A 108 -14.31 -3.97 -16.63
C GLU A 108 -15.14 -3.54 -15.41
N SER A 109 -16.01 -4.42 -14.89
CA SER A 109 -16.84 -4.11 -13.73
C SER A 109 -16.02 -4.05 -12.44
N GLN A 110 -15.05 -4.96 -12.28
CA GLN A 110 -14.09 -4.92 -11.17
C GLN A 110 -13.23 -3.66 -11.26
N TRP A 111 -12.69 -3.34 -12.44
CA TRP A 111 -11.88 -2.15 -12.66
C TRP A 111 -12.65 -0.86 -12.33
N ARG A 112 -13.87 -0.70 -12.85
CA ARG A 112 -14.74 0.45 -12.52
C ARG A 112 -15.00 0.55 -11.01
N SER A 113 -15.21 -0.57 -10.34
CA SER A 113 -15.45 -0.58 -8.89
C SER A 113 -14.20 -0.19 -8.09
N LEU A 114 -13.02 -0.68 -8.48
CA LEU A 114 -11.75 -0.34 -7.85
C LEU A 114 -11.34 1.12 -8.09
N GLN A 115 -11.66 1.67 -9.26
CA GLN A 115 -11.53 3.11 -9.54
C GLN A 115 -12.45 3.94 -8.63
N ALA A 116 -13.68 3.48 -8.38
CA ALA A 116 -14.57 4.14 -7.43
C ALA A 116 -14.00 4.08 -5.99
N VAL A 117 -13.38 2.97 -5.58
CA VAL A 117 -12.65 2.87 -4.30
C VAL A 117 -11.51 3.89 -4.25
N GLY A 118 -10.69 3.98 -5.28
CA GLY A 118 -9.61 4.96 -5.36
C GLY A 118 -10.12 6.40 -5.26
N ALA A 119 -11.26 6.72 -5.89
CA ALA A 119 -11.90 8.02 -5.73
C ALA A 119 -12.38 8.28 -4.29
N MET A 120 -12.83 7.27 -3.56
CA MET A 120 -13.15 7.40 -2.13
C MET A 120 -11.90 7.69 -1.29
N VAL A 121 -10.80 6.97 -1.54
CA VAL A 121 -9.51 7.18 -0.87
C VAL A 121 -9.04 8.62 -1.06
N THR A 122 -9.07 9.14 -2.30
CA THR A 122 -8.71 10.53 -2.59
C THR A 122 -9.63 11.53 -1.88
N ARG A 123 -10.94 11.28 -1.86
CA ARG A 123 -11.91 12.14 -1.18
C ARG A 123 -11.68 12.21 0.33
N ASN A 124 -11.13 11.15 0.92
CA ASN A 124 -10.78 11.12 2.35
C ASN A 124 -9.46 11.86 2.64
N GLY A 125 -8.71 12.28 1.61
CA GLY A 125 -7.47 13.06 1.72
C GLY A 125 -6.19 12.24 1.54
N ALA A 126 -6.30 10.96 1.21
CA ALA A 126 -5.16 10.09 0.91
C ALA A 126 -4.77 10.13 -0.58
N GLN A 127 -3.61 9.56 -0.91
CA GLN A 127 -3.11 9.53 -2.28
C GLN A 127 -3.61 8.28 -3.02
N PHE A 128 -4.21 8.44 -4.21
CA PHE A 128 -4.46 7.35 -5.15
C PHE A 128 -3.60 7.56 -6.41
N VAL A 129 -2.64 6.67 -6.67
CA VAL A 129 -1.60 6.85 -7.68
C VAL A 129 -1.41 5.61 -8.56
N ALA A 130 -0.88 5.81 -9.77
CA ALA A 130 -0.42 4.71 -10.60
C ALA A 130 0.78 4.00 -9.94
N PHE A 131 0.99 2.72 -10.28
CA PHE A 131 2.04 1.91 -9.66
C PHE A 131 3.44 2.54 -9.80
N GLY A 132 3.78 3.04 -11.00
CA GLY A 132 5.06 3.71 -11.25
C GLY A 132 5.27 5.04 -10.49
N ASP A 133 4.22 5.59 -9.88
CA ASP A 133 4.30 6.82 -9.09
C ASP A 133 4.42 6.57 -7.58
N ILE A 134 4.40 5.30 -7.14
CA ILE A 134 4.39 4.94 -5.71
C ILE A 134 5.58 5.55 -4.96
N VAL A 135 6.82 5.38 -5.46
CA VAL A 135 8.02 5.92 -4.80
C VAL A 135 7.94 7.45 -4.66
N SER A 136 7.46 8.12 -5.70
CA SER A 136 7.25 9.57 -5.69
C SER A 136 6.16 9.98 -4.70
N ALA A 137 5.08 9.20 -4.56
CA ALA A 137 4.00 9.43 -3.61
C ALA A 137 4.47 9.25 -2.15
N CYS A 138 5.28 8.21 -1.87
CA CYS A 138 5.87 7.97 -0.56
C CYS A 138 6.71 9.16 -0.09
N ARG A 139 7.51 9.76 -0.97
CA ARG A 139 8.36 10.93 -0.64
C ARG A 139 7.57 12.22 -0.35
N LYS A 140 6.33 12.31 -0.81
CA LYS A 140 5.45 13.47 -0.55
C LYS A 140 4.76 13.38 0.81
N VAL A 141 4.77 12.21 1.45
CA VAL A 141 4.26 12.06 2.81
C VAL A 141 5.23 12.77 3.75
N GLU A 142 4.79 13.88 4.33
CA GLU A 142 5.57 14.56 5.36
C GLU A 142 5.68 13.64 6.59
N PRO A 143 6.89 13.46 7.17
CA PRO A 143 7.03 12.66 8.37
C PRO A 143 6.17 13.26 9.47
N THR A 144 5.32 12.43 10.09
CA THR A 144 4.59 12.81 11.31
C THR A 144 5.61 13.18 12.36
N MET A 145 5.83 14.49 12.57
CA MET A 145 6.64 14.95 13.68
C MET A 145 5.96 14.51 14.97
N SER A 146 6.52 13.48 15.60
CA SER A 146 6.20 13.13 16.98
C SER A 146 6.54 14.33 17.86
N GLY A 147 5.53 15.09 18.26
CA GLY A 147 5.61 16.12 19.29
C GLY A 147 6.57 17.26 18.98
N ASN A 148 6.10 18.29 18.29
CA ASN A 148 6.68 19.63 18.47
C ASN A 148 5.58 20.54 19.01
N CYS A 149 5.48 20.62 20.34
CA CYS A 149 4.83 21.72 21.02
C CYS A 149 5.49 23.01 20.53
N ARG A 150 4.85 23.73 19.63
CA ARG A 150 5.20 25.13 19.41
C ARG A 150 4.81 25.88 20.69
N PRO A 151 5.72 26.62 21.34
CA PRO A 151 5.31 27.48 22.44
C PRO A 151 4.30 28.49 21.89
N VAL A 152 3.10 28.49 22.46
CA VAL A 152 2.12 29.55 22.23
C VAL A 152 2.77 30.83 22.73
N ARG A 153 3.08 31.77 21.83
CA ARG A 153 3.37 33.14 22.23
C ARG A 153 2.06 33.71 22.75
N VAL A 154 2.00 33.92 24.06
CA VAL A 154 1.01 34.77 24.68
C VAL A 154 1.47 36.19 24.42
N GLU A 155 0.72 36.92 23.60
CA GLU A 155 0.79 38.40 23.56
C GLU A 155 0.02 38.98 24.75
#